data_AF-A0A8X6RSD4-F1
#
_entry.id   AF-A0A8X6RSD4-F1
#
_cell.length_a   1.000
_cell.length_b   1.000
_cell.length_c   1.000
_cell.angle_alpha   90.00
_cell.angle_beta   90.00
_cell.angle_gamma   90.00
#
_symmetry.space_group_name_H-M   'P 1'
#
loop_
_entity.id
_entity.type
_entity.pdbx_description
1 polymer ?
#
loop_
_entity_poly.entity_id
_entity_poly.type
_entity_poly.pdbx_seq_one_letter_code
_entity_poly.pdbx_strand_id
1 'polypeptide(L)'
;MPLRNAKRLLRDKLRQKRISTLTDLAVGKHWSCLLDGQRRAQLSALSRVEGVACFRIITGHDYLQAHLFKIDLDDSPLCCL
;
A
#
# COMPACT_ATOMS: atom_id res chain seq x y z
N MET A 1 15.52 33.57 -0.62
CA MET A 1 14.34 32.67 -0.78
C MET A 1 13.74 32.40 0.59
N PRO A 2 12.43 32.64 0.84
CA PRO A 2 11.85 32.42 2.16
C PRO A 2 11.83 30.92 2.50
N LEU A 3 12.32 30.56 3.68
CA LEU A 3 12.42 29.17 4.17
C LEU A 3 11.09 28.39 4.15
N ARG A 4 9.95 29.11 4.22
CA ARG A 4 8.59 28.56 4.11
C ARG A 4 8.35 27.87 2.76
N ASN A 5 8.88 28.43 1.67
CA ASN A 5 8.76 27.85 0.33
C ASN A 5 9.69 26.64 0.17
N ALA A 6 10.89 26.67 0.76
CA ALA A 6 11.83 25.56 0.73
C ALA A 6 11.26 24.29 1.42
N LYS A 7 10.65 24.44 2.60
CA LYS A 7 10.00 23.30 3.30
C LYS A 7 8.84 22.70 2.50
N ARG A 8 8.05 23.53 1.82
CA ARG A 8 6.96 23.06 0.95
C ARG A 8 7.51 22.28 -0.24
N LEU A 9 8.48 22.84 -0.96
CA LEU A 9 9.13 22.20 -2.10
C LEU A 9 9.76 20.85 -1.73
N LEU A 10 10.39 20.75 -0.57
CA LEU A 10 10.94 19.48 -0.07
C LEU A 10 9.85 18.43 0.16
N ARG A 11 8.75 18.81 0.81
CA ARG A 11 7.61 17.89 1.03
C ARG A 11 7.00 17.42 -0.29
N ASP A 12 6.84 18.33 -1.24
CA ASP A 12 6.28 18.00 -2.55
C ASP A 12 7.18 17.02 -3.31
N LYS A 13 8.50 17.25 -3.31
CA LYS A 13 9.46 16.31 -3.91
C LYS A 13 9.47 14.94 -3.23
N LEU A 14 9.41 14.90 -1.89
CA LEU A 14 9.36 13.65 -1.14
C LEU A 14 8.09 12.86 -1.48
N ARG A 15 6.94 13.54 -1.51
CA ARG A 15 5.66 12.94 -1.91
C ARG A 15 5.73 12.40 -3.34
N GLN A 16 6.26 13.18 -4.28
CA GLN A 16 6.36 12.79 -5.69
C GLN A 16 7.30 11.58 -5.87
N LYS A 17 8.42 11.54 -5.15
CA LYS A 17 9.32 10.39 -5.12
C LYS A 17 8.64 9.15 -4.55
N ARG A 18 7.89 9.30 -3.45
CA ARG A 18 7.13 8.19 -2.84
C ARG A 18 6.10 7.62 -3.81
N ILE A 19 5.30 8.48 -4.43
CA ILE A 19 4.31 8.09 -5.45
C ILE A 19 4.98 7.34 -6.59
N SER A 20 6.11 7.84 -7.12
CA SER A 20 6.86 7.16 -8.17
C SER A 20 7.27 5.75 -7.74
N THR A 21 7.89 5.62 -6.56
CA THR A 21 8.34 4.32 -6.04
C THR A 21 7.18 3.34 -5.83
N LEU A 22 6.05 3.80 -5.27
CA LEU A 22 4.87 2.95 -5.07
C LEU A 22 4.20 2.55 -6.37
N THR A 23 4.22 3.44 -7.37
CA THR A 23 3.75 3.14 -8.72
C THR A 23 4.62 2.04 -9.35
N ASP A 24 5.94 2.19 -9.29
CA ASP A 24 6.89 1.19 -9.81
C ASP A 24 6.71 -0.17 -9.11
N LEU A 25 6.50 -0.17 -7.79
CA LEU A 25 6.22 -1.38 -7.01
C LEU A 25 4.89 -2.05 -7.36
N ALA A 26 3.90 -1.28 -7.80
CA ALA A 26 2.59 -1.79 -8.20
C ALA A 26 2.58 -2.34 -9.63
N VAL A 27 3.51 -1.89 -10.49
CA VAL A 27 3.65 -2.38 -11.88
C VAL A 27 4.08 -3.85 -11.87
N GLY A 28 3.43 -4.66 -12.71
CA GLY A 28 3.74 -6.09 -12.84
C GLY A 28 3.23 -6.98 -11.70
N LYS A 29 2.59 -6.42 -10.67
CA LYS A 29 1.96 -7.19 -9.59
C LYS A 29 0.73 -7.94 -10.10
N HIS A 30 0.65 -9.23 -9.81
CA HIS A 30 -0.45 -10.08 -10.25
C HIS A 30 -1.59 -10.06 -9.22
N TRP A 31 -2.58 -9.21 -9.45
CA TRP A 31 -3.68 -8.96 -8.50
C TRP A 31 -4.81 -10.00 -8.52
N SER A 32 -4.82 -10.90 -9.51
CA SER A 32 -5.89 -11.88 -9.71
C SER A 32 -6.08 -12.83 -8.53
N CYS A 33 -5.03 -13.11 -7.76
CA CYS A 33 -5.11 -13.90 -6.53
C CYS A 33 -5.96 -13.25 -5.43
N LEU A 34 -6.17 -11.92 -5.48
CA LEU A 34 -7.08 -11.18 -4.59
C LEU A 34 -8.52 -11.13 -5.09
N LEU A 35 -8.75 -11.47 -6.36
CA LEU A 35 -10.09 -11.52 -6.96
C LEU A 35 -10.80 -12.86 -6.72
N ASP A 36 -10.08 -13.85 -6.16
CA ASP A 36 -10.67 -15.11 -5.73
C ASP A 36 -11.63 -14.86 -4.55
N GLY A 37 -12.93 -14.97 -4.85
CA GLY A 37 -14.01 -14.71 -3.88
C GLY A 37 -13.97 -15.63 -2.65
N GLN A 38 -13.49 -16.87 -2.80
CA GLN A 38 -13.33 -17.80 -1.68
C GLN A 38 -12.23 -17.33 -0.74
N ARG A 39 -11.06 -16.95 -1.28
CA ARG A 39 -9.94 -16.43 -0.48
C ARG A 39 -10.28 -15.10 0.20
N ARG A 40 -11.00 -14.22 -0.50
CA ARG A 40 -11.44 -12.94 0.05
C ARG A 40 -12.41 -13.11 1.21
N ALA A 41 -13.35 -14.04 1.11
CA ALA A 41 -14.28 -14.34 2.19
C ALA A 41 -13.55 -14.87 3.44
N GLN A 42 -12.56 -15.77 3.25
CA GLN A 42 -11.73 -16.28 4.33
C GLN A 42 -10.92 -15.16 5.01
N LEU A 43 -10.28 -14.28 4.25
CA LEU A 43 -9.53 -13.15 4.79
C LEU A 43 -10.40 -12.16 5.57
N SER A 44 -11.67 -12.02 5.20
CA SER A 44 -12.61 -11.08 5.84
C SER A 44 -13.10 -11.56 7.21
N ALA A 45 -12.99 -12.86 7.50
CA ALA A 45 -13.38 -13.45 8.78
C ALA A 45 -12.24 -13.42 9.83
N LEU A 46 -11.02 -13.09 9.41
CA LEU A 46 -9.84 -13.07 10.26
C LEU A 46 -9.71 -11.75 11.01
N SER A 47 -9.01 -11.77 12.16
CA SER A 47 -8.56 -10.53 12.77
C SER A 47 -7.62 -9.78 11.81
N ARG A 48 -7.43 -8.48 12.02
CA ARG A 48 -6.56 -7.66 11.15
C ARG A 48 -5.15 -8.24 11.02
N VAL A 49 -4.57 -8.71 12.11
CA VAL A 49 -3.20 -9.26 12.13
C VAL A 49 -3.11 -10.54 11.31
N GLU A 50 -4.07 -11.45 11.51
CA GLU A 50 -4.17 -12.72 10.77
C GLU A 50 -4.46 -12.47 9.29
N GLY A 51 -5.33 -11.52 8.97
CA GLY A 51 -5.64 -11.12 7.59
C GLY A 51 -4.42 -10.56 6.87
N VAL A 52 -3.63 -9.70 7.52
CA VAL A 52 -2.37 -9.17 6.96
C VAL A 52 -1.33 -10.26 6.75
N ALA A 53 -1.17 -11.17 7.73
CA ALA A 53 -0.24 -12.29 7.61
C ALA A 53 -0.65 -13.21 6.45
N CYS A 54 -1.93 -13.58 6.37
CA CYS A 54 -2.46 -14.45 5.33
C CYS A 54 -2.40 -13.78 3.94
N PHE A 55 -2.70 -12.47 3.85
CA PHE A 55 -2.50 -11.69 2.63
C PHE A 55 -1.05 -11.74 2.15
N ARG A 56 -0.07 -11.53 3.03
CA ARG A 56 1.36 -11.59 2.70
C ARG A 56 1.82 -12.99 2.29
N ILE A 57 1.23 -14.03 2.86
CA ILE A 57 1.49 -15.42 2.45
C ILE A 57 0.96 -15.68 1.03
N ILE A 58 -0.24 -15.19 0.72
CA ILE A 58 -0.90 -15.42 -0.58
C ILE A 58 -0.24 -14.62 -1.70
N THR A 59 0.17 -13.37 -1.43
CA THR A 59 0.60 -12.42 -2.45
C THR A 59 2.10 -12.14 -2.45
N GLY A 60 2.77 -12.29 -1.31
CA GLY A 60 4.13 -11.83 -1.08
C GLY A 60 4.19 -10.62 -0.14
N HIS A 61 5.33 -10.42 0.52
CA HIS A 61 5.50 -9.37 1.53
C HIS A 61 5.44 -7.95 0.96
N ASP A 62 5.84 -7.78 -0.30
CA ASP A 62 5.93 -6.49 -0.99
C ASP A 62 4.60 -6.04 -1.64
N TYR A 63 3.60 -6.92 -1.71
CA TYR A 63 2.29 -6.61 -2.28
C TYR A 63 1.44 -5.72 -1.38
N LEU A 64 1.67 -5.74 -0.06
CA LEU A 64 0.80 -5.05 0.88
C LEU A 64 0.86 -3.53 0.69
N GLN A 65 2.06 -2.97 0.62
CA GLN A 65 2.22 -1.52 0.44
C GLN A 65 1.72 -1.06 -0.93
N ALA A 66 1.96 -1.84 -1.98
CA ALA A 66 1.44 -1.57 -3.31
C ALA A 66 -0.10 -1.65 -3.36
N HIS A 67 -0.69 -2.59 -2.62
CA HIS A 67 -2.15 -2.73 -2.53
C HIS A 67 -2.79 -1.54 -1.84
N LEU A 68 -2.22 -1.13 -0.70
CA LEU A 68 -2.67 0.03 0.07
C LEU A 68 -2.58 1.32 -0.73
N PHE A 69 -1.49 1.52 -1.47
CA PHE A 69 -1.34 2.66 -2.37
C PHE A 69 -2.41 2.67 -3.48
N LYS A 70 -2.71 1.50 -4.06
CA LYS A 70 -3.71 1.36 -5.13
C LYS A 70 -5.14 1.70 -4.67
N ILE A 71 -5.45 1.48 -3.40
CA ILE A 71 -6.77 1.79 -2.80
C ILE A 71 -6.77 3.12 -2.03
N ASP A 72 -5.72 3.94 -2.16
CA ASP A 72 -5.55 5.25 -1.52
C ASP A 72 -5.58 5.20 0.02
N LEU A 73 -5.02 4.13 0.60
CA LEU A 73 -4.92 3.91 2.04
C LEU A 73 -3.47 3.79 2.54
N ASP A 74 -2.45 4.03 1.71
CA ASP A 74 -1.03 3.93 2.10
C ASP A 74 -0.62 4.90 3.21
N ASP A 75 -1.29 6.06 3.31
CA ASP A 75 -1.09 7.06 4.37
C ASP A 75 -2.17 7.03 5.45
N SER A 76 -3.11 6.07 5.39
CA SER A 76 -4.23 6.05 6.33
C SER A 76 -3.72 5.75 7.75
N PRO A 77 -4.18 6.49 8.78
CA PRO A 77 -3.88 6.14 10.17
C PRO A 77 -4.51 4.81 10.59
N LEU A 78 -5.47 4.29 9.81
CA LEU A 78 -6.02 2.94 9.95
C LEU A 78 -5.06 1.85 9.43
N CYS A 79 -4.03 2.28 8.71
CA CYS A 79 -2.97 1.46 8.14
C CYS A 79 -1.66 1.60 8.91
N CYS A 80 -1.76 1.57 10.24
CA CYS A 80 -0.62 1.31 11.11
C CYS A 80 -0.17 -0.14 10.91
N LEU A 81 0.83 -0.33 10.03
CA LEU A 81 1.63 -1.55 10.00
C LEU A 81 2.54 -1.65 11.22
#